data_AF-A0A8G2C6P1-F1
#
_entry.id   AF-A0A8G2C6P1-F1
#
_cell.length_a   1.000
_cell.length_b   1.000
_cell.length_c   1.000
_cell.angle_alpha   90.00
_cell.angle_beta   90.00
_cell.angle_gamma   90.00
#
_symmetry.space_group_name_H-M   'P 1'
#
loop_
_entity.id
_entity.type
_entity.pdbx_description
1 polymer ?
#
loop_
_entity_poly.entity_id
_entity_poly.type
_entity_poly.pdbx_seq_one_letter_code
_entity_poly.pdbx_strand_id
1 'polypeptide(L)'
;MLAFLTQFAKAPKANIVFLYHDSSVQPAPAQYTDPLELLGDIRMLHLTQEQKDELRAKLRSDLATSDEREIWRHRALRKNLIHSLGQIV
;
A
#
# COMPACT_ATOMS: atom_id res chain seq x y z
N MET A 1 1.08 -14.00 -1.81
CA MET A 1 -0.22 -13.30 -1.64
C MET A 1 -0.03 -12.39 -0.46
N LEU A 2 0.01 -11.07 -0.69
CA LEU A 2 0.33 -10.10 0.36
C LEU A 2 -0.56 -10.28 1.59
N ALA A 3 0.07 -10.25 2.76
CA ALA A 3 -0.57 -10.39 4.05
C ALA A 3 -1.66 -9.33 4.30
N PHE A 4 -1.64 -8.19 3.63
CA PHE A 4 -2.71 -7.20 3.76
C PHE A 4 -4.02 -7.62 3.09
N LEU A 5 -3.98 -8.43 2.02
CA LEU A 5 -5.19 -8.86 1.34
C LEU A 5 -6.03 -9.79 2.20
N THR A 6 -5.40 -10.56 3.09
CA THR A 6 -6.12 -11.43 4.03
C THR A 6 -6.88 -10.64 5.11
N GLN A 7 -6.45 -9.41 5.41
CA GLN A 7 -7.18 -8.50 6.32
C GLN A 7 -8.55 -8.12 5.74
N PHE A 8 -8.71 -8.17 4.41
CA PHE A 8 -9.97 -7.85 3.72
C PHE A 8 -10.85 -9.07 3.43
N ALA A 9 -10.38 -10.29 3.63
CA ALA A 9 -11.16 -11.50 3.37
C ALA A 9 -12.42 -11.62 4.26
N LYS A 10 -12.49 -10.86 5.36
CA LYS A 10 -13.62 -10.83 6.30
C LYS A 10 -14.44 -9.53 6.25
N ALA A 11 -14.09 -8.58 5.38
CA ALA A 11 -14.76 -7.28 5.34
C ALA A 11 -16.17 -7.41 4.73
N PRO A 12 -17.17 -6.67 5.24
CA PRO A 12 -18.48 -6.57 4.60
C PRO A 12 -18.34 -6.01 3.17
N LYS A 13 -19.34 -6.23 2.31
CA LYS A 13 -19.35 -5.70 0.93
C LYS A 13 -18.94 -4.23 0.93
N ALA A 14 -17.76 -3.94 0.37
CA ALA A 14 -17.20 -2.60 0.30
C ALA A 14 -17.04 -2.16 -1.15
N ASN A 15 -17.37 -0.90 -1.43
CA ASN A 15 -17.14 -0.31 -2.74
C ASN A 15 -15.71 0.23 -2.78
N ILE A 16 -14.89 -0.33 -3.66
CA ILE A 16 -13.51 0.14 -3.88
C ILE A 16 -13.51 1.05 -5.11
N VAL A 17 -13.09 2.29 -4.91
CA VAL A 17 -12.88 3.24 -6.02
C VAL A 17 -11.44 3.15 -6.47
N PHE A 18 -11.23 2.87 -7.75
CA PHE A 18 -9.90 2.79 -8.36
C PHE A 18 -9.47 4.16 -8.87
N LEU A 19 -8.78 4.92 -8.02
CA LEU A 19 -8.21 6.22 -8.36
C LEU A 19 -6.74 6.11 -8.76
N TYR A 20 -6.02 5.16 -8.15
CA TYR A 20 -4.63 4.87 -8.45
C TYR A 20 -4.56 3.74 -9.46
N HIS A 21 -3.77 3.96 -10.51
CA HIS A 21 -3.51 2.98 -11.55
C HIS A 21 -2.03 2.63 -11.52
N ASP A 22 -1.72 1.34 -11.67
CA ASP A 22 -0.34 0.94 -11.91
C ASP A 22 0.06 1.43 -13.29
N SER A 23 0.93 2.44 -13.32
CA SER A 23 1.65 2.75 -14.54
C SER A 23 2.67 1.64 -14.76
N SER A 24 2.55 0.93 -15.87
CA SER A 24 3.55 -0.04 -16.34
C SER A 24 4.91 0.60 -16.64
N VAL A 25 4.98 1.93 -16.58
CA VAL A 25 6.15 2.74 -16.95
C VAL A 25 6.95 3.18 -15.71
N GLN A 26 6.41 3.11 -14.50
CA GLN A 26 7.17 3.45 -13.29
C GLN A 26 7.98 2.25 -12.80
N PRO A 27 9.33 2.28 -12.91
CA PRO A 27 10.15 1.24 -12.32
C PRO A 27 10.05 1.31 -10.79
N ALA A 28 10.18 0.15 -10.15
CA ALA A 28 10.41 0.11 -8.71
C ALA A 28 11.68 0.90 -8.36
N PRO A 29 11.70 1.59 -7.21
CA PRO A 29 12.93 2.24 -6.76
C PRO A 29 14.04 1.20 -6.59
N ALA A 30 15.22 1.47 -7.14
CA ALA A 30 16.37 0.57 -7.04
C ALA A 30 16.93 0.49 -5.61
N GLN A 31 16.72 1.56 -4.83
CA GLN A 31 17.04 1.68 -3.42
C GLN A 31 15.99 2.59 -2.77
N TYR A 32 15.65 2.35 -1.51
CA TYR A 32 14.78 3.20 -0.71
C TYR A 32 15.28 3.26 0.74
N THR A 33 14.98 4.35 1.43
CA THR A 33 15.33 4.54 2.85
C THR A 33 14.10 4.49 3.74
N ASP A 34 12.95 4.90 3.22
CA ASP A 34 11.64 4.78 3.85
C ASP A 34 10.79 3.74 3.08
N PRO A 35 10.24 2.70 3.75
CA PRO A 35 9.33 1.76 3.11
C PRO A 35 8.15 2.40 2.38
N LEU A 36 7.72 3.62 2.77
CA LEU A 36 6.66 4.34 2.07
C LEU A 36 7.02 4.65 0.61
N GLU A 37 8.31 4.72 0.26
CA GLU A 37 8.76 4.94 -1.12
C GLU A 37 8.30 3.81 -2.05
N LEU A 38 8.10 2.59 -1.52
CA LEU A 38 7.55 1.45 -2.27
C LEU A 38 6.07 1.63 -2.67
N LEU A 39 5.39 2.64 -2.13
CA LEU A 39 4.03 3.01 -2.55
C LEU A 39 4.01 4.07 -3.66
N GLY A 40 5.17 4.64 -4.00
CA GLY A 40 5.29 5.78 -4.90
C GLY A 40 4.61 7.03 -4.33
N ASP A 41 3.96 7.82 -5.18
CA ASP A 41 3.23 9.00 -4.71
C ASP A 41 2.00 8.60 -3.87
N ILE A 42 1.97 9.08 -2.63
CA ILE A 42 0.91 8.89 -1.64
C ILE A 42 0.23 10.19 -1.20
N ARG A 43 0.55 11.34 -1.82
CA ARG A 43 0.02 12.65 -1.38
C ARG A 43 -1.52 12.70 -1.38
N MET A 44 -2.15 12.05 -2.36
CA MET A 44 -3.60 11.95 -2.49
C MET A 44 -4.28 11.05 -1.43
N LEU A 45 -3.52 10.36 -0.58
CA LEU A 45 -4.08 9.62 0.54
C LEU A 45 -4.38 10.52 1.74
N HIS A 46 -3.86 11.76 1.78
CA HIS A 46 -4.07 12.71 2.87
C HIS A 46 -3.81 12.13 4.28
N LEU A 47 -2.82 11.23 4.39
CA LEU A 47 -2.51 10.55 5.64
C LEU A 47 -1.93 11.51 6.68
N THR A 48 -2.41 11.40 7.92
CA THR A 48 -1.77 12.02 9.09
C THR A 48 -0.39 11.42 9.33
N GLN A 49 0.42 12.06 10.17
CA GLN A 49 1.73 11.50 10.53
C GLN A 49 1.59 10.14 11.23
N GLU A 50 0.64 10.01 12.15
CA GLU A 50 0.35 8.75 12.84
C GLU A 50 -0.02 7.62 11.87
N GLN A 51 -0.87 7.91 10.88
CA GLN A 51 -1.23 6.96 9.82
C GLN A 51 -0.05 6.57 8.94
N LYS A 52 0.87 7.50 8.66
CA LYS A 52 2.11 7.19 7.93
C LYS A 52 3.02 6.27 8.76
N ASP A 53 3.11 6.50 10.06
CA ASP A 53 3.92 5.67 10.96
C ASP A 53 3.34 4.26 11.11
N GLU A 54 2.01 4.13 11.19
CA GLU A 54 1.33 2.84 11.14
C GLU A 54 1.60 2.12 9.81
N LEU A 55 1.47 2.83 8.68
CA LEU A 55 1.69 2.25 7.36
C LEU A 55 3.15 1.80 7.17
N ARG A 56 4.12 2.55 7.69
CA ARG A 56 5.53 2.13 7.74
C ARG A 56 5.71 0.83 8.51
N ALA A 57 5.06 0.71 9.67
CA ALA A 57 5.15 -0.50 10.47
C ALA A 57 4.58 -1.72 9.72
N LYS A 58 3.42 -1.56 9.05
CA LYS A 58 2.83 -2.62 8.22
C LYS A 58 3.73 -3.01 7.05
N LEU A 59 4.30 -2.04 6.33
CA LEU A 59 5.21 -2.31 5.21
C LEU A 59 6.47 -3.03 5.66
N ARG A 60 7.04 -2.68 6.81
CA ARG A 60 8.18 -3.42 7.39
C ARG A 60 7.82 -4.87 7.73
N SER A 61 6.62 -5.08 8.29
CA SER A 61 6.11 -6.43 8.56
C SER A 61 5.93 -7.23 7.28
N ASP A 62 5.41 -6.62 6.21
CA ASP A 62 5.27 -7.27 4.91
C ASP A 62 6.62 -7.62 4.31
N LEU A 63 7.60 -6.71 4.36
CA LEU A 63 8.96 -6.93 3.88
C LEU A 63 9.69 -8.08 4.62
N ALA A 64 9.30 -8.38 5.85
CA ALA A 64 9.82 -9.54 6.58
C ALA A 64 9.31 -10.88 6.03
N THR A 65 8.22 -10.86 5.26
CA THR A 65 7.51 -12.07 4.78
C THR A 65 7.33 -12.11 3.26
N SER A 66 7.68 -11.04 2.54
CA SER A 66 7.46 -10.85 1.10
C SER A 66 8.54 -9.96 0.49
N ASP A 67 8.75 -10.10 -0.82
CA ASP A 67 9.72 -9.29 -1.56
C ASP A 67 9.19 -7.87 -1.83
N GLU A 68 10.10 -6.90 -1.85
CA GLU A 68 9.86 -5.49 -2.19
C GLU A 68 9.17 -5.33 -3.55
N ARG A 69 9.51 -6.19 -4.53
CA ARG A 69 8.86 -6.22 -5.85
C ARG A 69 7.39 -6.57 -5.76
N GLU A 70 7.00 -7.43 -4.83
CA GLU A 70 5.59 -7.79 -4.63
C GLU A 70 4.83 -6.60 -4.04
N ILE A 71 5.40 -5.89 -3.06
CA ILE A 71 4.81 -4.66 -2.53
C ILE A 71 4.64 -3.61 -3.63
N TRP A 72 5.69 -3.38 -4.43
CA TRP A 72 5.64 -2.43 -5.54
C TRP A 72 4.55 -2.78 -6.56
N ARG A 73 4.45 -4.06 -6.94
CA ARG A 73 3.46 -4.55 -7.91
C ARG A 73 2.01 -4.34 -7.45
N HIS A 74 1.77 -4.31 -6.15
CA HIS A 74 0.42 -4.19 -5.59
C HIS A 74 0.16 -2.82 -4.95
N ARG A 75 1.05 -1.85 -5.15
CA ARG A 75 0.97 -0.52 -4.53
C ARG A 75 -0.30 0.23 -4.90
N ALA A 76 -0.72 0.18 -6.17
CA ALA A 76 -1.92 0.89 -6.61
C ALA A 76 -3.17 0.35 -5.90
N LEU A 77 -3.29 -0.99 -5.81
CA LEU A 77 -4.38 -1.65 -5.09
C LEU A 77 -4.39 -1.26 -3.60
N ARG A 78 -3.24 -1.33 -2.92
CA ARG A 78 -3.12 -0.90 -1.52
C ARG A 78 -3.55 0.56 -1.32
N LYS A 79 -3.11 1.47 -2.20
CA LYS A 79 -3.53 2.88 -2.14
C LYS A 79 -5.03 3.06 -2.37
N ASN A 80 -5.62 2.33 -3.30
CA ASN A 80 -7.07 2.35 -3.55
C ASN A 80 -7.86 1.85 -2.33
N LEU A 81 -7.36 0.82 -1.64
CA LEU A 81 -7.98 0.30 -0.41
C LEU A 81 -7.90 1.30 0.73
N ILE A 82 -6.71 1.86 1.00
CA ILE A 82 -6.52 2.89 2.04
C ILE A 82 -7.44 4.08 1.78
N HIS A 83 -7.51 4.55 0.52
CA HIS A 83 -8.37 5.67 0.15
C HIS A 83 -9.85 5.35 0.30
N SER A 84 -10.29 4.19 -0.21
CA SER A 84 -11.73 3.84 -0.24
C SER A 84 -12.28 3.48 1.14
N LEU A 85 -11.44 2.91 2.00
CA LEU A 85 -11.88 2.33 3.27
C LEU A 85 -11.43 3.15 4.48
N GLY A 86 -10.52 4.11 4.29
CA GLY A 86 -9.95 4.92 5.38
C GLY A 86 -9.12 4.09 6.37
N GLN A 87 -8.71 2.88 6.00
CA GLN A 87 -7.97 1.94 6.85
C GLN A 87 -6.56 1.74 6.34
N ILE A 88 -5.59 1.81 7.26
CA ILE A 88 -4.19 1.51 6.97
C ILE A 88 -4.01 0.00 6.86
N VAL A 89 -3.46 -0.46 5.74
CA VAL A 89 -3.32 -1.87 5.40
C VAL A 89 -2.01 -2.18 4.74
#